data_AF-A0A0S3S5B5-F1
#
_entry.id   AF-A0A0S3S5B5-F1
#
_cell.length_a   1.000
_cell.length_b   1.000
_cell.length_c   1.000
_cell.angle_alpha   90.00
_cell.angle_beta   90.00
_cell.angle_gamma   90.00
#
_symmetry.space_group_name_H-M   'P 1'
#
loop_
_entity.id
_entity.type
_entity.pdbx_description
1 polymer ?
#
loop_
_entity_poly.entity_id
_entity_poly.type
_entity_poly.pdbx_seq_one_letter_code
_entity_poly.pdbx_strand_id
1 'polypeptide(L)'
;MTLPNIGYAIANRYNVILVCMSSSQNYTIFPLRSTPPSDITQHRLICIGHVHGCHFVQVKLQEGCPLPMVNIISSTHCYLEARAWSSIYTSRMQAFAQLMGVTTSYVDL
;
A
#
# COMPACT_ATOMS: atom_id res chain seq x y z
N MET A 1 0.91 12.29 -15.03
CA MET A 1 1.51 11.82 -13.76
C MET A 1 0.74 10.57 -13.33
N THR A 2 1.41 9.45 -13.04
CA THR A 2 0.74 8.17 -12.71
C THR A 2 0.46 8.05 -11.21
N LEU A 3 -0.51 7.21 -10.82
CA LEU A 3 -0.86 6.99 -9.41
C LEU A 3 0.31 6.50 -8.53
N PRO A 4 1.22 5.62 -9.01
CA PRO A 4 2.41 5.27 -8.24
C PRO A 4 3.32 6.48 -7.98
N ASN A 5 3.56 7.33 -8.98
CA ASN A 5 4.44 8.50 -8.83
C ASN A 5 3.90 9.50 -7.81
N ILE A 6 2.59 9.77 -7.85
CA ILE A 6 1.90 10.61 -6.85
C ILE A 6 2.02 9.96 -5.48
N GLY A 7 1.79 8.65 -5.41
CA GLY A 7 1.85 7.92 -4.15
C GLY A 7 3.23 7.95 -3.50
N TYR A 8 4.31 7.85 -4.28
CA TYR A 8 5.67 8.00 -3.77
C TYR A 8 5.96 9.40 -3.24
N ALA A 9 5.49 10.45 -3.92
CA ALA A 9 5.64 11.82 -3.44
C ALA A 9 4.95 12.00 -2.08
N ILE A 10 3.72 11.49 -1.93
CA ILE A 10 2.96 11.56 -0.67
C ILE A 10 3.66 10.75 0.44
N ALA A 11 3.98 9.47 0.18
CA ALA A 11 4.57 8.57 1.16
C ALA A 11 5.88 9.11 1.72
N ASN A 12 6.76 9.64 0.85
CA ASN A 12 8.03 10.19 1.28
C ASN A 12 7.89 11.56 1.94
N ARG A 13 7.01 12.45 1.44
CA ARG A 13 6.86 13.81 1.99
C ARG A 13 6.29 13.81 3.42
N TYR A 14 5.36 12.89 3.68
CA TYR A 14 4.63 12.82 4.95
C TYR A 14 5.02 11.65 5.83
N ASN A 15 5.95 10.80 5.39
CA ASN A 15 6.37 9.58 6.06
C ASN A 15 5.17 8.68 6.43
N VAL A 16 4.35 8.36 5.43
CA VAL A 16 3.15 7.54 5.58
C VAL A 16 3.23 6.31 4.69
N ILE A 17 2.58 5.23 5.13
CA ILE A 17 2.29 4.07 4.31
C ILE A 17 1.04 4.41 3.50
N LEU A 18 1.17 4.50 2.18
CA LEU A 18 0.05 4.79 1.31
C LEU A 18 -0.44 3.52 0.62
N VAL A 19 -1.72 3.21 0.78
CA VAL A 19 -2.40 2.14 0.07
C VAL A 19 -3.23 2.76 -1.04
N CYS A 20 -2.94 2.39 -2.28
CA CYS A 20 -3.72 2.81 -3.43
C CYS A 20 -4.60 1.65 -3.90
N MET A 21 -5.90 1.90 -4.03
CA MET A 21 -6.84 0.95 -4.58
C MET A 21 -7.49 1.49 -5.85
N SER A 22 -7.65 0.65 -6.86
CA SER A 22 -8.35 0.99 -8.10
C SER A 22 -8.91 -0.25 -8.76
N SER A 23 -9.76 -0.07 -9.77
CA SER A 23 -10.29 -1.20 -10.55
C SER A 23 -9.21 -1.94 -11.35
N SER A 24 -8.07 -1.32 -11.65
CA SER A 24 -7.01 -1.92 -12.45
C SER A 24 -5.93 -2.56 -11.59
N GLN A 25 -5.47 -1.86 -10.55
CA GLN A 25 -4.37 -2.31 -9.69
C GLN A 25 -4.48 -1.78 -8.27
N ASN A 26 -4.02 -2.58 -7.33
CA ASN A 26 -3.92 -2.24 -5.91
C ASN A 26 -2.47 -2.41 -5.47
N TYR A 27 -1.93 -1.44 -4.74
CA TYR A 27 -0.56 -1.54 -4.23
C TYR A 27 -0.35 -0.76 -2.93
N THR A 28 0.58 -1.26 -2.13
CA THR A 28 1.11 -0.56 -0.95
C THR A 28 2.41 0.15 -1.32
N ILE A 29 2.50 1.43 -0.95
CA ILE A 29 3.66 2.30 -1.16
C ILE A 29 4.22 2.66 0.21
N PHE A 30 5.49 2.30 0.40
CA PHE A 30 6.24 2.68 1.58
C PHE A 30 7.08 3.93 1.32
N PRO A 31 7.39 4.70 2.37
CA PRO A 31 8.47 5.68 2.32
C PRO A 31 9.77 5.00 1.85
N LEU A 32 10.47 5.62 0.89
CA LEU A 32 11.67 5.04 0.28
C LEU A 32 12.95 5.46 0.98
N ARG A 33 12.90 6.52 1.78
CA ARG A 33 14.07 7.20 2.37
C ARG A 33 14.01 7.36 3.88
N SER A 34 13.06 6.69 4.53
CA SER A 34 12.94 6.73 5.98
C SER A 34 12.95 5.32 6.56
N THR A 35 13.56 5.20 7.73
CA THR A 35 13.49 4.00 8.56
C THR A 35 12.11 3.93 9.21
N PRO A 36 11.45 2.76 9.24
CA PRO A 36 10.26 2.58 10.04
C PRO A 36 10.55 2.84 11.52
N PRO A 37 9.72 3.64 12.22
CA PRO A 37 9.74 3.67 13.68
C PRO A 37 9.67 2.25 14.27
N SER A 38 10.35 2.00 15.38
CA SER A 38 10.27 0.68 16.03
C SER A 38 8.90 0.41 16.64
N ASP A 39 8.19 1.48 17.03
CA ASP A 39 6.83 1.41 17.56
C ASP A 39 5.81 1.48 16.43
N ILE A 40 5.10 0.37 16.21
CA ILE A 40 4.10 0.24 15.15
C ILE A 40 2.93 1.22 15.29
N THR A 41 2.66 1.72 16.51
CA THR A 41 1.57 2.70 16.74
C THR A 41 1.89 4.07 16.12
N GLN A 42 3.16 4.34 15.83
CA GLN A 42 3.61 5.55 15.13
C GLN A 42 3.48 5.42 13.62
N HIS A 43 3.19 4.21 13.10
CA HIS A 43 3.01 4.01 11.68
C HIS A 43 1.69 4.58 11.22
N ARG A 44 1.76 5.49 10.25
CA ARG A 44 0.59 6.15 9.69
C ARG A 44 0.22 5.52 8.36
N LEU A 45 -0.91 4.82 8.33
CA LEU A 45 -1.45 4.21 7.12
C LEU A 45 -2.59 5.06 6.57
N ILE A 46 -2.51 5.41 5.29
CA ILE A 46 -3.54 6.14 4.56
C ILE A 46 -3.94 5.30 3.35
N CYS A 47 -5.24 5.24 3.05
CA CYS A 47 -5.73 4.60 1.85
C CYS A 47 -6.49 5.58 0.96
N ILE A 48 -6.19 5.53 -0.33
CA ILE A 48 -6.91 6.26 -1.37
C ILE A 48 -7.47 5.29 -2.40
N GLY A 49 -8.74 5.50 -2.76
CA GLY A 49 -9.40 4.82 -3.85
C GLY A 49 -9.42 5.72 -5.09
N HIS A 50 -9.02 5.19 -6.24
CA HIS A 50 -9.19 5.83 -7.54
C HIS A 50 -10.42 5.24 -8.23
N VAL A 51 -11.45 6.07 -8.41
CA VAL A 51 -12.75 5.66 -8.95
C VAL A 51 -13.09 6.45 -10.21
N HIS A 52 -13.83 5.82 -11.13
CA HIS A 52 -14.28 6.41 -12.40
C HIS A 52 -13.16 7.00 -13.29
N GLY A 53 -11.90 6.59 -13.08
CA GLY A 53 -10.77 7.04 -13.89
C GLY A 53 -10.34 8.50 -13.67
N CYS A 54 -11.01 9.26 -12.79
CA CYS A 54 -10.76 10.68 -12.61
C CYS A 54 -10.89 11.19 -11.17
N HIS A 55 -11.37 10.38 -10.22
CA HIS A 55 -11.68 10.83 -8.87
C HIS A 55 -10.93 10.03 -7.80
N PHE A 56 -10.50 10.72 -6.76
CA PHE A 56 -9.82 10.15 -5.61
C PHE A 56 -10.65 10.34 -4.35
N VAL A 57 -10.87 9.25 -3.63
CA VAL A 57 -11.56 9.24 -2.34
C VAL A 57 -10.64 8.68 -1.27
N GLN A 58 -10.74 9.21 -0.06
CA GLN A 58 -10.10 8.57 1.09
C GLN A 58 -10.91 7.34 1.49
N VAL A 59 -10.23 6.21 1.70
CA VAL A 59 -10.85 4.98 2.20
C VAL A 59 -10.39 4.73 3.63
N LYS A 60 -11.34 4.51 4.54
CA LYS A 60 -11.04 4.14 5.92
C LYS A 60 -10.89 2.63 6.01
N LEU A 61 -9.65 2.17 6.23
CA LEU A 61 -9.37 0.76 6.42
C LEU A 61 -9.60 0.35 7.88
N GLN A 62 -10.07 -0.88 8.06
CA GLN A 62 -10.13 -1.49 9.39
C GLN A 62 -8.73 -1.82 9.88
N GLU A 63 -8.55 -1.82 11.20
CA GLU A 63 -7.30 -2.23 11.82
C GLU A 63 -6.97 -3.68 11.44
N GLY A 64 -5.70 -3.95 11.18
CA GLY A 64 -5.25 -5.30 10.80
C GLY A 64 -5.68 -5.80 9.41
N CYS A 65 -6.40 -5.00 8.62
CA CYS A 65 -6.93 -5.47 7.32
C CYS A 65 -5.81 -5.99 6.38
N PRO A 66 -6.11 -6.91 5.45
CA PRO A 66 -5.17 -7.28 4.40
C PRO A 66 -4.70 -6.06 3.59
N LEU A 67 -3.44 -6.05 3.15
CA LEU A 67 -2.86 -4.96 2.38
C LEU A 67 -2.36 -5.44 1.01
N PRO A 68 -2.56 -4.69 -0.08
CA PRO A 68 -2.00 -5.06 -1.38
C PRO A 68 -0.48 -5.19 -1.37
N MET A 69 0.06 -5.95 -2.33
CA MET A 69 1.50 -6.12 -2.50
C MET A 69 2.22 -4.78 -2.75
N VAL A 70 3.52 -4.77 -2.49
CA VAL A 70 4.37 -3.59 -2.69
C VAL A 70 4.54 -3.28 -4.18
N ASN A 71 4.51 -1.99 -4.55
CA ASN A 71 4.90 -1.57 -5.89
C ASN A 71 6.40 -1.85 -6.18
N ILE A 72 6.71 -2.24 -7.42
CA ILE A 72 8.06 -2.65 -7.89
C ILE A 72 9.14 -1.60 -7.59
N ILE A 73 8.84 -0.30 -7.64
CA ILE A 73 9.83 0.74 -7.36
C ILE A 73 10.27 0.68 -5.88
N SER A 74 9.35 0.40 -4.95
CA SER A 74 9.70 0.32 -3.52
C SER A 74 10.55 -0.90 -3.19
N SER A 75 10.50 -1.96 -4.00
CA SER A 75 11.32 -3.15 -3.78
C SER A 75 12.74 -3.02 -4.34
N THR A 76 12.97 -2.11 -5.29
CA THR A 76 14.22 -2.01 -6.06
C THR A 76 14.98 -0.70 -5.84
N HIS A 77 14.29 0.40 -5.53
CA HIS A 77 14.85 1.76 -5.47
C HIS A 77 14.53 2.45 -4.13
N CYS A 78 14.99 1.85 -3.02
CA CYS A 78 14.84 2.38 -1.66
C CYS A 78 16.15 2.29 -0.87
N TYR A 79 16.27 3.11 0.18
CA TYR A 79 17.35 2.97 1.14
C TYR A 79 17.31 1.61 1.84
N LEU A 80 18.47 1.12 2.27
CA LEU A 80 18.58 -0.21 2.87
C LEU A 80 17.67 -0.32 4.11
N GLU A 81 17.66 0.73 4.92
CA GLU A 81 16.86 0.86 6.14
C GLU A 81 15.36 0.93 5.83
N ALA A 82 14.97 1.52 4.69
CA ALA A 82 13.59 1.60 4.26
C ALA A 82 13.01 0.25 3.83
N ARG A 83 13.85 -0.74 3.50
CA ARG A 83 13.39 -2.11 3.20
C ARG A 83 12.68 -2.77 4.38
N ALA A 84 12.99 -2.36 5.61
CA ALA A 84 12.34 -2.90 6.81
C ALA A 84 10.82 -2.63 6.82
N TRP A 85 10.35 -1.58 6.13
CA TRP A 85 8.90 -1.31 6.01
C TRP A 85 8.14 -2.50 5.44
N SER A 86 8.61 -3.11 4.35
CA SER A 86 7.88 -4.21 3.72
C SER A 86 7.87 -5.47 4.60
N SER A 87 8.97 -5.73 5.31
CA SER A 87 9.09 -6.87 6.23
C SER A 87 8.02 -6.82 7.33
N ILE A 88 7.79 -5.65 7.93
CA ILE A 88 6.81 -5.45 9.02
C ILE A 88 5.38 -5.79 8.58
N TYR A 89 5.04 -5.51 7.31
CA TYR A 89 3.68 -5.67 6.79
C TYR A 89 3.50 -6.93 5.91
N THR A 90 4.50 -7.80 5.84
CA THR A 90 4.49 -8.97 4.93
C THR A 90 3.31 -9.91 5.20
N SER A 91 2.95 -10.15 6.47
CA SER A 91 1.81 -11.02 6.80
C SER A 91 0.47 -10.49 6.25
N ARG A 92 0.25 -9.17 6.34
CA ARG A 92 -0.95 -8.51 5.79
C ARG A 92 -0.98 -8.56 4.26
N MET A 93 0.18 -8.56 3.62
CA MET A 93 0.31 -8.72 2.17
C MET A 93 0.01 -10.14 1.71
N GLN A 94 0.51 -11.13 2.44
CA GLN A 94 0.17 -12.53 2.19
C GLN A 94 -1.33 -12.79 2.36
N ALA A 95 -1.95 -12.23 3.40
CA ALA A 95 -3.39 -12.32 3.60
C ALA A 95 -4.18 -11.69 2.43
N PHE A 96 -3.69 -10.59 1.87
CA PHE A 96 -4.33 -9.95 0.71
C PHE A 96 -4.19 -10.80 -0.55
N ALA A 97 -3.00 -11.35 -0.79
CA ALA A 97 -2.78 -12.25 -1.92
C ALA A 97 -3.68 -13.49 -1.84
N GLN A 98 -3.87 -14.05 -0.65
CA GLN A 98 -4.82 -15.14 -0.40
C GLN A 98 -6.26 -14.69 -0.69
N LEU A 99 -6.69 -13.52 -0.18
CA LEU A 99 -8.02 -12.98 -0.43
C LEU A 99 -8.29 -12.81 -1.94
N MET A 100 -7.37 -12.18 -2.67
CA MET A 100 -7.53 -11.95 -4.11
C MET A 100 -7.51 -13.26 -4.90
N GLY A 101 -6.71 -14.26 -4.48
CA GLY A 101 -6.74 -15.60 -5.05
C GLY A 101 -8.05 -16.35 -4.80
N VAL A 102 -8.69 -16.13 -3.65
CA VAL A 102 -10.05 -16.63 -3.33
C VAL A 102 -11.13 -15.87 -4.11
N THR A 103 -10.90 -14.60 -4.45
CA THR A 103 -11.92 -13.77 -5.13
C THR A 103 -12.10 -14.15 -6.61
N THR A 104 -11.08 -14.71 -7.27
CA THR A 104 -11.22 -15.26 -8.64
C THR A 104 -12.15 -16.48 -8.76
N SER A 105 -12.58 -17.07 -7.64
CA SER A 105 -13.59 -18.14 -7.61
C SER A 105 -15.01 -17.68 -7.28
N TYR A 106 -15.24 -16.36 -7.07
CA TYR A 106 -16.57 -15.83 -6.77
C TYR A 106 -16.90 -14.68 -7.71
N VAL A 107 -17.38 -15.03 -8.91
CA VAL A 107 -18.20 -14.17 -9.75
C VAL A 107 -19.44 -14.97 -10.14
N ASP A 108 -20.45 -14.91 -9.28
CA ASP A 108 -21.85 -15.07 -9.67
C ASP A 108 -22.61 -13.92 -9.00
N LEU A 109 -23.14 -13.04 -9.85
CA LEU A 109 -24.43 -12.31 -9.82
C LEU A 109 -24.36 -11.14 -10.81
#